data_AF-A0AAV5AR30-F1
#
_entry.id   AF-A0AAV5AR30-F1
#
_cell.length_a   1.000
_cell.length_b   1.000
_cell.length_c   1.000
_cell.angle_alpha   90.00
_cell.angle_beta   90.00
_cell.angle_gamma   90.00
#
_symmetry.space_group_name_H-M   'P 1'
#
loop_
_entity.id
_entity.type
_entity.pdbx_description
1 polymer ?
#
loop_
_entity_poly.entity_id
_entity_poly.type
_entity_poly.pdbx_seq_one_letter_code
_entity_poly.pdbx_strand_id
1 'polypeptide(L)'
;MLLASFISLFFLLFIPFTQAIKFNLRAYRFPREKCFWNTAHDNQLVIVTANVGPGGDQRIDIQIVDSSPQKNVYLSKKNIQGETRLAITTHVEGEVGVCFKNYLGSHVSSQDAPNKMRVIDLDVDIGADAVDYNAIANQESLSGLETEMRKIEGLVKEIQDEMDYLQRREERFTNTNSKSDSAYGKLCTYGPSSSVNTSLTDRVFNENILYYTGRLRLFLFIKTRSLHFTKRFGGLA
;
A
#
# COMPACT_ATOMS: atom_id res chain seq x y z
N MET A 1 26.27 -8.01 -35.30
CA MET A 1 26.39 -8.15 -33.82
C MET A 1 25.89 -6.92 -33.08
N LEU A 2 26.29 -5.69 -33.44
CA LEU A 2 25.82 -4.45 -32.79
C LEU A 2 24.29 -4.23 -32.88
N LEU A 3 23.67 -4.50 -34.03
CA LEU A 3 22.22 -4.33 -34.21
C LEU A 3 21.39 -5.22 -33.26
N ALA A 4 21.81 -6.47 -33.06
CA ALA A 4 21.14 -7.39 -32.14
C ALA A 4 21.27 -6.93 -30.67
N SER A 5 22.39 -6.30 -30.32
CA SER A 5 22.58 -5.70 -29.00
C SER A 5 21.65 -4.51 -28.76
N PHE A 6 21.44 -3.66 -29.78
CA PHE A 6 20.51 -2.52 -29.68
C PHE A 6 19.05 -2.98 -29.58
N ILE A 7 18.65 -4.01 -30.34
CA ILE A 7 17.30 -4.57 -30.28
C ILE A 7 17.05 -5.23 -28.91
N SER A 8 18.04 -5.93 -28.35
CA SER A 8 17.95 -6.52 -27.00
C SER A 8 17.84 -5.45 -25.91
N LEU A 9 18.57 -4.33 -26.03
CA LEU A 9 18.51 -3.23 -25.07
C LEU A 9 17.17 -2.49 -25.14
N PHE A 10 16.61 -2.33 -26.35
CA PHE A 10 15.28 -1.76 -26.56
C PHE A 10 14.18 -2.64 -25.95
N PHE A 11 14.25 -3.96 -26.10
CA PHE A 11 13.28 -4.87 -25.47
C PHE A 11 13.34 -4.88 -23.94
N LEU A 12 14.51 -4.64 -23.35
CA LEU A 12 14.66 -4.50 -21.89
C LEU A 12 14.01 -3.22 -21.33
N LEU A 13 13.84 -2.18 -22.16
CA LEU A 13 13.21 -0.91 -21.79
C LEU A 13 11.67 -0.97 -21.71
N PHE A 14 11.04 -2.00 -22.29
CA PHE A 14 9.58 -2.15 -22.31
C PHE A 14 9.05 -3.19 -21.32
N ILE A 15 9.83 -3.60 -20.31
CA ILE A 15 9.31 -4.52 -19.30
C ILE A 15 8.40 -3.72 -18.35
N PRO A 16 7.08 -4.00 -18.32
CA PRO A 16 6.18 -3.31 -17.41
C PRO A 16 6.52 -3.71 -15.97
N PHE A 17 6.57 -2.72 -15.07
CA PHE A 17 6.59 -2.97 -13.64
C PHE A 17 5.17 -3.29 -13.19
N THR A 18 4.89 -4.57 -12.95
CA THR A 18 3.67 -4.97 -12.23
C THR A 18 3.98 -4.96 -10.73
N GLN A 19 3.19 -4.23 -9.96
CA GLN A 19 3.25 -4.27 -8.49
C GLN A 19 2.26 -5.34 -8.05
N ALA A 20 2.75 -6.48 -7.56
CA ALA A 20 1.90 -7.51 -6.95
C ALA A 20 2.56 -7.98 -5.66
N ILE A 21 1.80 -8.04 -4.56
CA ILE A 21 2.33 -8.35 -3.23
C ILE A 21 2.02 -9.81 -2.90
N LYS A 22 3.01 -10.69 -3.05
CA LYS A 22 2.88 -12.08 -2.64
C LYS A 22 3.75 -12.37 -1.43
N PHE A 23 3.14 -12.89 -0.37
CA PHE A 23 3.83 -13.17 0.87
C PHE A 23 3.32 -14.41 1.58
N ASN A 24 4.14 -14.90 2.50
CA ASN A 24 3.81 -16.01 3.38
C ASN A 24 3.46 -15.48 4.76
N LEU A 25 2.32 -15.91 5.30
CA LEU A 25 1.86 -15.55 6.64
C LEU A 25 1.85 -16.78 7.53
N ARG A 26 2.72 -16.81 8.55
CA ARG A 26 2.75 -17.89 9.56
C ARG A 26 1.52 -17.85 10.45
N ALA A 27 1.05 -19.03 10.85
CA ALA A 27 -0.09 -19.19 11.75
C ALA A 27 0.35 -19.24 13.21
N TYR A 28 -0.44 -18.60 14.09
CA TYR A 28 -0.24 -18.64 15.55
C TYR A 28 -1.59 -18.78 16.26
N ARG A 29 -1.60 -19.27 17.50
CA ARG A 29 -2.83 -19.29 18.34
C ARG A 29 -3.29 -17.87 18.69
N PHE A 30 -2.33 -16.97 18.93
CA PHE A 30 -2.54 -15.54 19.14
C PHE A 30 -1.71 -14.76 18.10
N PRO A 31 -2.22 -14.64 16.86
CA PRO A 31 -1.48 -14.02 15.78
C PRO A 31 -1.38 -12.52 15.97
N ARG A 32 -0.20 -11.98 15.64
CA ARG A 32 -0.04 -10.55 15.39
C ARG A 32 -0.58 -10.24 14.01
N GLU A 33 -1.16 -9.05 13.84
CA GLU A 33 -1.55 -8.57 12.53
C GLU A 33 -0.34 -8.16 11.70
N LYS A 34 -0.39 -8.49 10.41
CA LYS A 34 0.52 -7.96 9.40
C LYS A 34 -0.27 -7.02 8.51
N CYS A 35 0.11 -5.75 8.48
CA CYS A 35 -0.61 -4.70 7.75
C CYS A 35 0.25 -4.13 6.62
N PHE A 36 -0.39 -3.87 5.50
CA PHE A 36 0.17 -3.14 4.36
C PHE A 36 -0.52 -1.78 4.30
N TRP A 37 0.27 -0.70 4.34
CA TRP A 37 -0.22 0.66 4.40
C TRP A 37 0.00 1.35 3.07
N ASN A 38 -1.06 1.95 2.55
CA ASN A 38 -1.04 2.74 1.33
C ASN A 38 -1.66 4.11 1.62
N THR A 39 -1.12 5.16 1.01
CA THR A 39 -1.70 6.50 1.10
C THR A 39 -3.01 6.55 0.31
N ALA A 40 -4.03 7.17 0.89
CA ALA A 40 -5.31 7.42 0.23
C ALA A 40 -5.86 8.79 0.67
N HIS A 41 -6.45 9.49 -0.29
CA HIS A 41 -7.09 10.78 -0.09
C HIS A 41 -8.51 10.62 0.47
N ASP A 42 -9.14 11.73 0.82
CA ASP A 42 -10.55 11.73 1.25
C ASP A 42 -11.49 11.33 0.09
N ASN A 43 -12.54 10.57 0.40
CA ASN A 43 -13.54 10.07 -0.55
C ASN A 43 -12.97 9.27 -1.74
N GLN A 44 -11.83 8.61 -1.55
CA GLN A 44 -11.20 7.79 -2.59
C GLN A 44 -11.69 6.34 -2.49
N LEU A 45 -11.94 5.72 -3.64
CA LEU A 45 -12.30 4.30 -3.73
C LEU A 45 -11.03 3.45 -3.54
N VAL A 46 -11.12 2.45 -2.67
CA VAL A 46 -10.07 1.45 -2.46
C VAL A 46 -10.65 0.06 -2.67
N ILE A 47 -10.06 -0.68 -3.60
CA ILE A 47 -10.40 -2.07 -3.88
C ILE A 47 -9.25 -2.95 -3.42
N VAL A 48 -9.56 -3.91 -2.55
CA VAL A 48 -8.61 -4.88 -2.04
C VAL A 48 -8.98 -6.26 -2.56
N THR A 49 -8.08 -6.85 -3.33
CA THR A 49 -8.21 -8.24 -3.80
C THR A 49 -7.20 -9.11 -3.07
N ALA A 50 -7.69 -10.01 -2.22
CA ALA A 50 -6.87 -10.98 -1.51
C ALA A 50 -7.15 -12.39 -2.04
N ASN A 51 -6.14 -13.04 -2.61
CA ASN A 51 -6.20 -14.45 -2.97
C ASN A 51 -5.44 -15.30 -1.95
N VAL A 52 -6.21 -16.04 -1.15
CA VAL A 52 -5.66 -16.88 -0.10
C VAL A 52 -5.53 -18.31 -0.58
N GLY A 53 -4.28 -18.79 -0.65
CA GLY A 53 -3.97 -20.17 -1.03
C GLY A 53 -4.61 -21.21 -0.09
N PRO A 54 -4.69 -22.47 -0.51
CA PRO A 54 -5.23 -23.55 0.33
C PRO A 54 -4.36 -23.74 1.58
N GLY A 55 -5.02 -23.96 2.72
CA GLY A 55 -4.34 -24.19 4.01
C GLY A 55 -5.34 -24.71 5.03
N GLY A 56 -5.25 -26.00 5.35
CA GLY A 56 -6.07 -26.65 6.37
C GLY A 56 -5.63 -26.25 7.78
N ASP A 57 -6.58 -26.27 8.72
CA ASP A 57 -6.37 -25.94 10.15
C ASP A 57 -5.85 -24.52 10.41
N GLN A 58 -6.07 -23.62 9.44
CA GLN A 58 -5.69 -22.21 9.52
C GLN A 58 -6.87 -21.34 9.10
N ARG A 59 -7.09 -20.26 9.85
CA ARG A 59 -8.12 -19.27 9.54
C ARG A 59 -7.47 -17.91 9.34
N ILE A 60 -7.66 -17.34 8.15
CA ILE A 60 -7.21 -15.98 7.85
C ILE A 60 -8.36 -15.01 8.01
N ASP A 61 -8.13 -13.98 8.80
CA ASP A 61 -9.03 -12.84 8.92
C ASP A 61 -8.35 -11.63 8.27
N ILE A 62 -9.14 -10.83 7.54
CA ILE A 62 -8.72 -9.58 6.91
C ILE A 62 -9.48 -8.40 7.51
N GLN A 63 -8.78 -7.30 7.69
CA GLN A 63 -9.33 -6.06 8.22
C GLN A 63 -8.74 -4.87 7.48
N ILE A 64 -9.59 -3.93 7.08
CA ILE A 64 -9.19 -2.66 6.49
C ILE A 64 -9.40 -1.57 7.56
N VAL A 65 -8.33 -0.87 7.88
CA VAL A 65 -8.27 0.15 8.94
C VAL A 65 -7.66 1.45 8.40
N ASP A 66 -7.90 2.57 9.07
CA ASP A 66 -7.16 3.80 8.79
C ASP A 66 -6.02 4.04 9.80
N SER A 67 -5.15 5.00 9.46
CA SER A 67 -4.07 5.48 10.31
C SER A 67 -4.48 6.64 11.23
N SER A 68 -5.76 7.02 11.26
CA SER A 68 -6.25 8.11 12.09
C SER A 68 -6.06 7.78 13.59
N PRO A 69 -6.03 8.79 14.47
CA PRO A 69 -5.93 8.54 15.92
C PRO A 69 -7.05 7.66 16.47
N GLN A 70 -8.20 7.58 15.78
CA GLN A 70 -9.33 6.73 16.16
C GLN A 70 -9.20 5.30 15.62
N LYS A 71 -8.30 5.05 14.66
CA LYS A 71 -8.09 3.76 13.97
C LYS A 71 -9.42 3.14 13.52
N ASN A 72 -10.12 3.89 12.68
CA ASN A 72 -11.43 3.46 12.20
C ASN A 72 -11.28 2.18 11.38
N VAL A 73 -12.19 1.23 11.62
CA VAL A 73 -12.25 -0.04 10.88
C VAL A 73 -13.32 0.09 9.82
N TYR A 74 -12.91 0.18 8.55
CA TYR A 74 -13.85 0.26 7.43
C TYR A 74 -14.55 -1.08 7.20
N LEU A 75 -13.79 -2.17 7.24
CA LEU A 75 -14.31 -3.49 6.93
C LEU A 75 -13.51 -4.57 7.68
N SER A 76 -14.22 -5.58 8.19
CA SER A 76 -13.58 -6.77 8.73
C SER A 76 -14.30 -8.01 8.22
N LYS A 77 -13.56 -8.91 7.57
CA LYS A 77 -14.07 -10.20 7.10
C LYS A 77 -13.24 -11.33 7.69
N LYS A 78 -13.94 -12.30 8.26
CA LYS A 78 -13.33 -13.44 8.93
C LYS A 78 -13.30 -14.65 8.01
N ASN A 79 -12.31 -15.52 8.19
CA ASN A 79 -12.17 -16.78 7.47
C ASN A 79 -12.26 -16.64 5.95
N ILE A 80 -11.43 -15.76 5.37
CA ILE A 80 -11.33 -15.63 3.92
C ILE A 80 -10.63 -16.84 3.30
N GLN A 81 -11.16 -17.31 2.16
CA GLN A 81 -10.66 -18.46 1.43
C GLN A 81 -10.77 -18.17 -0.07
N GLY A 82 -9.75 -18.56 -0.84
CA GLY A 82 -9.69 -18.25 -2.27
C GLY A 82 -9.60 -16.75 -2.53
N GLU A 83 -10.11 -16.32 -3.68
CA GLU A 83 -10.18 -14.91 -4.08
C GLU A 83 -11.31 -14.20 -3.33
N THR A 84 -10.99 -13.09 -2.67
CA THR A 84 -11.93 -12.21 -1.99
C THR A 84 -11.65 -10.78 -2.39
N ARG A 85 -12.64 -10.11 -2.99
CA ARG A 85 -12.61 -8.69 -3.33
C ARG A 85 -13.42 -7.89 -2.32
N LEU A 86 -12.86 -6.79 -1.85
CA LEU A 86 -13.44 -5.90 -0.85
C LEU A 86 -13.35 -4.47 -1.37
N ALA A 87 -14.42 -3.70 -1.22
CA ALA A 87 -14.49 -2.31 -1.65
C ALA A 87 -14.84 -1.43 -0.47
N ILE A 88 -14.07 -0.35 -0.28
CA ILE A 88 -14.35 0.67 0.72
C ILE A 88 -14.10 2.05 0.12
N THR A 89 -14.70 3.07 0.72
CA THR A 89 -14.42 4.47 0.40
C THR A 89 -13.84 5.11 1.65
N THR A 90 -12.73 5.82 1.51
CA THR A 90 -12.08 6.55 2.61
C THR A 90 -12.91 7.77 3.01
N HIS A 91 -12.85 8.16 4.28
CA HIS A 91 -13.57 9.34 4.81
C HIS A 91 -12.64 10.43 5.35
N VAL A 92 -11.34 10.15 5.40
CA VAL A 92 -10.32 11.04 5.94
C VAL A 92 -9.06 10.83 5.11
N GLU A 93 -8.37 11.93 4.81
CA GLU A 93 -7.04 11.91 4.20
C GLU A 93 -6.03 11.22 5.14
N GLY A 94 -5.33 10.20 4.66
CA GLY A 94 -4.38 9.46 5.48
C GLY A 94 -3.88 8.17 4.84
N GLU A 95 -3.42 7.23 5.67
CA GLU A 95 -3.03 5.91 5.20
C GLU A 95 -4.12 4.89 5.52
N VAL A 96 -4.41 4.04 4.55
CA VAL A 96 -5.29 2.88 4.71
C VAL A 96 -4.44 1.63 4.85
N GLY A 97 -4.71 0.86 5.90
CA GLY A 97 -4.01 -0.37 6.26
C GLY A 97 -4.85 -1.60 5.94
N VAL A 98 -4.33 -2.50 5.11
CA VAL A 98 -4.89 -3.84 4.89
C VAL A 98 -4.17 -4.84 5.79
N CYS A 99 -4.84 -5.28 6.85
CA CYS A 99 -4.29 -6.12 7.90
C CYS A 99 -4.78 -7.57 7.81
N PHE A 100 -3.86 -8.53 7.99
CA PHE A 100 -4.13 -9.96 8.01
C PHE A 100 -3.77 -10.58 9.36
N LYS A 101 -4.61 -11.48 9.86
CA LYS A 101 -4.35 -12.33 11.04
C LYS A 101 -4.52 -13.79 10.65
N ASN A 102 -3.52 -14.63 10.93
CA ASN A 102 -3.57 -16.06 10.65
C ASN A 102 -3.67 -16.88 11.95
N TYR A 103 -4.89 -17.31 12.27
CA TYR A 103 -5.20 -18.11 13.45
C TYR A 103 -4.95 -19.59 13.17
N LEU A 104 -4.21 -20.24 14.06
CA LEU A 104 -3.99 -21.68 14.04
C LEU A 104 -5.14 -22.39 14.76
N GLY A 105 -5.65 -23.48 14.17
CA GLY A 105 -6.66 -24.34 14.78
C GLY A 105 -6.19 -24.94 16.11
N SER A 106 -7.10 -25.06 17.07
CA SER A 106 -6.83 -25.60 18.42
C SER A 106 -6.32 -27.05 18.41
N HIS A 107 -6.70 -27.82 17.39
CA HIS A 107 -6.36 -29.24 17.24
C HIS A 107 -4.93 -29.49 16.75
N VAL A 108 -4.20 -28.45 16.31
CA VAL A 108 -2.84 -28.60 15.80
C VAL A 108 -1.84 -28.70 16.97
N SER A 109 -1.00 -29.74 16.93
CA SER A 109 0.07 -29.97 17.90
C SER A 109 1.11 -28.84 17.85
N SER A 110 1.72 -28.54 19.01
CA SER A 110 2.79 -27.54 19.11
C SER A 110 4.02 -27.87 18.23
N GLN A 111 4.21 -29.15 17.87
CA GLN A 111 5.28 -29.58 16.98
C GLN A 111 5.02 -29.21 15.51
N ASP A 112 3.75 -29.20 15.08
CA ASP A 112 3.37 -28.88 13.70
C ASP A 112 3.13 -27.38 13.48
N ALA A 113 2.82 -26.65 14.56
CA ALA A 113 2.59 -25.21 14.55
C ALA A 113 3.64 -24.36 13.80
N PRO A 114 4.98 -24.53 13.98
CA PRO A 114 5.97 -23.69 13.33
C PRO A 114 6.03 -23.83 11.80
N ASN A 115 5.52 -24.95 11.27
CA ASN A 115 5.53 -25.25 9.82
C ASN A 115 4.24 -24.80 9.11
N LYS A 116 3.24 -24.32 9.87
CA LYS A 116 1.95 -23.90 9.33
C LYS A 116 2.04 -22.44 8.87
N MET A 117 2.16 -22.26 7.56
CA MET A 117 2.14 -20.95 6.88
C MET A 117 1.17 -20.97 5.70
N ARG A 118 0.67 -19.79 5.32
CA ARG A 118 -0.28 -19.64 4.22
C ARG A 118 0.20 -18.56 3.26
N VAL A 119 0.16 -18.87 1.97
CA VAL A 119 0.52 -17.93 0.90
C VAL A 119 -0.69 -17.03 0.64
N ILE A 120 -0.46 -15.72 0.60
CA ILE A 120 -1.47 -14.72 0.27
C ILE A 120 -0.92 -13.90 -0.90
N ASP A 121 -1.74 -13.78 -1.94
CA ASP A 121 -1.60 -12.78 -2.99
C ASP A 121 -2.48 -11.58 -2.62
N LEU A 122 -1.89 -10.40 -2.56
CA LEU A 122 -2.57 -9.17 -2.23
C LEU A 122 -2.38 -8.18 -3.37
N ASP A 123 -3.51 -7.66 -3.84
CA ASP A 123 -3.61 -6.56 -4.76
C ASP A 123 -4.45 -5.45 -4.13
N VAL A 124 -3.99 -4.20 -4.28
CA VAL A 124 -4.62 -3.03 -3.68
C VAL A 124 -4.65 -1.93 -4.72
N ASP A 125 -5.85 -1.70 -5.26
CA ASP A 125 -6.11 -0.65 -6.23
C ASP A 125 -6.76 0.54 -5.50
N ILE A 126 -6.29 1.75 -5.81
CA ILE A 126 -6.71 2.98 -5.15
C ILE A 126 -7.03 4.01 -6.25
N GLY A 127 -8.10 4.77 -6.08
CA GLY A 127 -8.44 5.88 -6.97
C GLY A 127 -8.92 5.42 -8.34
N ALA A 128 -8.41 6.04 -9.41
CA ALA A 128 -8.81 5.72 -10.78
C ALA A 128 -8.48 4.27 -11.17
N ASP A 129 -7.39 3.70 -10.63
CA ASP A 129 -6.97 2.32 -10.89
C ASP A 129 -7.96 1.28 -10.33
N ALA A 130 -8.73 1.65 -9.30
CA ALA A 130 -9.74 0.80 -8.67
C ALA A 130 -11.03 0.66 -9.51
N VAL A 131 -11.22 1.46 -10.56
CA VAL A 131 -12.45 1.49 -11.35
C VAL A 131 -12.40 0.45 -12.48
N ASP A 132 -13.38 -0.46 -12.54
CA ASP A 132 -13.51 -1.41 -13.65
C ASP A 132 -14.17 -0.77 -14.88
N TYR A 133 -13.34 -0.13 -15.71
CA TYR A 133 -13.78 0.48 -16.96
C TYR A 133 -14.33 -0.54 -17.97
N ASN A 134 -13.96 -1.82 -17.88
CA ASN A 134 -14.49 -2.83 -18.80
C ASN A 134 -15.94 -3.17 -18.46
N ALA A 135 -16.28 -3.22 -17.17
CA ALA A 135 -17.67 -3.39 -16.73
C ALA A 135 -18.54 -2.20 -17.20
N ILE A 136 -18.04 -0.97 -17.06
CA ILE A 136 -18.74 0.24 -17.51
C ILE A 136 -18.92 0.24 -19.03
N ALA A 137 -17.87 -0.08 -19.79
CA ALA A 137 -17.93 -0.13 -21.25
C ALA A 137 -18.98 -1.12 -21.76
N ASN A 138 -19.09 -2.29 -21.13
CA ASN A 138 -20.10 -3.28 -21.50
C ASN A 138 -21.52 -2.84 -21.13
N GLN A 139 -21.68 -2.17 -19.99
CA GLN A 139 -22.99 -1.70 -19.53
C GLN A 139 -23.50 -0.50 -20.35
N GLU A 140 -22.63 0.45 -20.66
CA GLU A 140 -22.93 1.64 -21.47
C GLU A 140 -22.77 1.38 -22.98
N SER A 141 -22.35 0.16 -23.37
CA SER A 141 -22.07 -0.22 -24.77
C SER A 141 -21.12 0.76 -25.48
N LEU A 142 -20.07 1.18 -24.77
CA LEU A 142 -19.06 2.10 -25.28
C LEU A 142 -18.16 1.41 -26.31
N SER A 143 -17.76 2.16 -27.33
CA SER A 143 -16.71 1.73 -28.25
C SER A 143 -15.35 1.66 -27.54
N GLY A 144 -14.40 0.91 -28.13
CA GLY A 144 -13.05 0.78 -27.56
C GLY A 144 -12.34 2.12 -27.37
N LEU A 145 -12.54 3.08 -28.28
CA LEU A 145 -11.97 4.42 -28.16
C LEU A 145 -12.60 5.23 -27.01
N GLU A 146 -13.92 5.16 -26.86
CA GLU A 146 -14.64 5.84 -25.78
C GLU A 146 -14.23 5.30 -24.40
N THR A 147 -13.97 3.99 -24.31
CA THR A 147 -13.49 3.36 -23.07
C THR A 147 -12.14 3.92 -22.64
N GLU A 148 -11.21 4.10 -23.59
CA GLU A 148 -9.90 4.70 -23.29
C GLU A 148 -10.02 6.19 -22.91
N MET A 149 -10.96 6.91 -23.51
CA MET A 149 -11.27 8.30 -23.09
C MET A 149 -11.79 8.36 -21.65
N ARG A 150 -12.65 7.42 -21.24
CA ARG A 150 -13.15 7.34 -19.85
C ARG A 150 -12.03 7.08 -18.83
N LYS A 151 -11.07 6.23 -19.18
CA LYS A 151 -9.89 5.98 -18.32
C LYS A 151 -9.10 7.25 -18.08
N ILE A 152 -8.79 7.97 -19.17
CA ILE A 152 -8.05 9.23 -19.08
C ILE A 152 -8.86 10.30 -18.33
N GLU A 153 -10.17 10.38 -18.52
CA GLU A 153 -11.05 11.28 -17.77
C GLU A 153 -10.95 11.03 -16.25
N GLY A 154 -10.93 9.77 -15.82
CA GLY A 154 -10.74 9.40 -14.42
C GLY A 154 -9.40 9.86 -13.85
N LEU A 155 -8.31 9.61 -14.59
CA LEU A 155 -6.97 10.04 -14.21
C LEU A 155 -6.84 11.57 -14.13
N VAL A 156 -7.41 12.29 -15.10
CA VAL A 156 -7.39 13.76 -15.12
C VAL A 156 -8.16 14.33 -13.93
N LYS A 157 -9.29 13.71 -13.57
CA LYS A 157 -10.07 14.13 -12.40
C LYS A 157 -9.30 13.96 -11.10
N GLU A 158 -8.62 12.82 -10.93
CA GLU A 158 -7.77 12.57 -9.76
C GLU A 158 -6.64 13.62 -9.65
N ILE A 159 -5.97 13.93 -10.76
CA ILE A 159 -4.95 15.00 -10.80
C ILE A 159 -5.56 16.36 -10.47
N GLN A 160 -6.76 16.67 -10.99
CA GLN A 160 -7.43 17.93 -10.70
C GLN A 160 -7.74 18.08 -9.21
N ASP A 161 -8.24 17.02 -8.57
CA ASP A 161 -8.53 17.01 -7.15
C ASP A 161 -7.25 17.20 -6.30
N GLU A 162 -6.13 16.59 -6.70
CA GLU A 162 -4.83 16.81 -6.08
C GLU A 162 -4.32 18.25 -6.25
N MET A 163 -4.46 18.83 -7.44
CA MET A 163 -4.06 20.22 -7.71
C MET A 163 -4.89 21.21 -6.88
N ASP A 164 -6.21 21.00 -6.80
CA ASP A 164 -7.10 21.78 -5.96
C ASP A 164 -6.72 21.68 -4.48
N TYR A 165 -6.32 20.49 -4.02
CA TYR A 165 -5.81 20.28 -2.67
C TYR A 165 -4.52 21.10 -2.42
N LEU A 166 -3.56 21.02 -3.33
CA LEU A 166 -2.30 21.77 -3.22
C LEU A 166 -2.54 23.28 -3.24
N GLN A 167 -3.44 23.78 -4.09
CA GLN A 167 -3.79 25.19 -4.16
C GLN A 167 -4.42 25.69 -2.85
N ARG A 168 -5.39 24.97 -2.29
CA ARG A 168 -6.01 25.35 -0.99
C ARG A 168 -4.97 25.40 0.13
N ARG A 169 -3.98 24.52 0.07
CA ARG A 169 -2.87 24.47 1.03
C ARG A 169 -1.91 25.63 0.83
N GLU A 170 -1.57 25.99 -0.41
CA GLU A 170 -0.78 27.19 -0.73
C GLU A 170 -1.49 28.46 -0.24
N GLU A 171 -2.77 28.64 -0.57
CA GLU A 171 -3.57 29.78 -0.14
C GLU A 171 -3.58 29.91 1.38
N ARG A 172 -3.67 28.78 2.11
CA ARG A 172 -3.55 28.79 3.58
C ARG A 172 -2.18 29.27 4.04
N PHE A 173 -1.09 28.76 3.45
CA PHE A 173 0.26 29.18 3.80
C PHE A 173 0.51 30.65 3.47
N THR A 174 0.07 31.12 2.31
CA THR A 174 0.17 32.52 1.90
C THR A 174 -0.65 33.43 2.81
N ASN A 175 -1.86 33.03 3.22
CA ASN A 175 -2.70 33.77 4.15
C ASN A 175 -2.14 33.82 5.58
N THR A 176 -1.49 32.75 6.05
CA THR A 176 -0.80 32.75 7.35
C THR A 176 0.49 33.57 7.30
N ASN A 177 1.23 33.51 6.20
CA ASN A 177 2.46 34.27 6.00
C ASN A 177 2.19 35.79 5.89
N SER A 178 1.18 36.20 5.10
CA SER A 178 0.81 37.62 4.96
C SER A 178 0.27 38.23 6.26
N LYS A 179 -0.34 37.42 7.14
CA LYS A 179 -0.77 37.85 8.48
C LYS A 179 0.39 37.92 9.49
N SER A 180 1.48 37.22 9.23
CA SER A 180 2.67 37.19 10.10
C SER A 180 3.62 38.37 9.85
N ASP A 181 3.47 39.09 8.74
CA ASP A 181 4.29 40.26 8.37
C ASP A 181 3.85 41.59 9.02
N SER A 182 2.72 41.62 9.75
CA SER A 182 2.22 42.84 10.42
C SER A 182 2.61 42.97 11.90
N ALA A 183 3.41 42.05 12.45
CA ALA A 183 4.01 42.20 13.77
C ALA A 183 5.42 41.60 13.78
N TYR A 184 6.43 42.46 13.73
CA TYR A 184 7.86 42.14 13.83
C TYR A 184 8.16 40.92 14.73
N GLY A 185 8.79 39.91 14.12
CA GLY A 185 9.94 39.23 14.73
C GLY A 185 9.69 38.46 16.03
N LYS A 186 8.57 37.76 16.18
CA LYS A 186 8.46 36.70 17.20
C LYS A 186 8.59 35.32 16.57
N LEU A 187 9.86 34.97 16.39
CA LEU A 187 10.40 33.68 16.83
C LEU A 187 9.49 32.48 16.51
N CYS A 188 9.68 31.90 15.32
CA CYS A 188 9.47 30.47 15.13
C CYS A 188 10.50 29.69 15.98
N THR A 189 10.45 29.83 17.32
CA THR A 189 10.86 28.75 18.20
C THR A 189 9.64 27.86 18.40
N TYR A 190 9.31 27.10 17.37
CA TYR A 190 8.99 25.72 17.68
C TYR A 190 10.34 25.05 17.96
N GLY A 191 10.64 24.92 19.24
CA GLY A 191 11.68 24.01 19.72
C GLY A 191 11.44 22.61 19.15
N PRO A 192 12.45 21.72 19.23
CA PRO A 192 12.37 20.43 18.59
C PRO A 192 11.20 19.66 19.19
N SER A 193 10.06 19.61 18.49
CA SER A 193 9.09 18.56 18.73
C SER A 193 9.75 17.29 18.21
N SER A 194 10.48 16.68 19.12
CA SER A 194 10.89 15.30 19.11
C SER A 194 9.69 14.41 18.81
N SER A 195 9.45 14.19 17.53
CA SER A 195 9.03 12.94 16.92
C SER A 195 8.99 13.13 15.41
N VAL A 196 10.16 13.34 14.82
CA VAL A 196 10.39 12.71 13.51
C VAL A 196 10.29 11.22 13.81
N ASN A 197 9.07 10.68 13.74
CA ASN A 197 8.92 9.27 13.48
C ASN A 197 9.54 9.09 12.10
N THR A 198 10.80 8.67 12.14
CA THR A 198 11.43 7.86 11.11
C THR A 198 10.54 6.63 10.95
N SER A 199 9.47 6.77 10.18
CA SER A 199 8.58 5.66 9.89
C SER A 199 8.08 5.74 8.46
N LEU A 200 9.01 5.95 7.52
CA LEU A 200 8.73 5.68 6.11
C LEU A 200 9.69 4.66 5.48
N THR A 201 10.60 4.07 6.26
CA THR A 201 11.46 2.97 5.78
C THR A 201 11.63 1.78 6.74
N ASP A 202 11.06 1.80 7.95
CA ASP A 202 11.42 0.83 9.01
C ASP A 202 10.31 -0.13 9.48
N ARG A 203 9.26 -0.39 8.68
CA ARG A 203 8.23 -1.39 9.06
C ARG A 203 7.99 -2.56 8.12
N VAL A 204 8.93 -2.89 7.23
CA VAL A 204 8.87 -4.17 6.53
C VAL A 204 10.26 -4.71 6.25
N PHE A 205 10.97 -5.24 7.25
CA PHE A 205 12.12 -6.10 6.95
C PHE A 205 12.30 -7.21 7.99
N ASN A 206 11.34 -8.13 8.01
CA ASN A 206 11.68 -9.53 8.14
C ASN A 206 10.59 -10.40 7.48
N GLU A 207 11.05 -11.38 6.69
CA GLU A 207 10.29 -12.37 5.91
C GLU A 207 9.86 -12.00 4.48
N ASN A 208 10.57 -12.62 3.52
CA ASN A 208 10.20 -13.02 2.16
C ASN A 208 8.89 -12.42 1.59
N ILE A 209 8.92 -11.14 1.21
CA ILE A 209 7.94 -10.57 0.29
C ILE A 209 8.54 -10.68 -1.11
N LEU A 210 7.82 -11.34 -2.00
CA LEU A 210 8.21 -11.46 -3.41
C LEU A 210 7.33 -10.51 -4.21
N TYR A 211 7.96 -9.46 -4.75
CA TYR A 211 7.36 -8.62 -5.77
C TYR A 211 7.52 -9.33 -7.11
N TYR A 212 6.41 -9.66 -7.78
CA TYR A 212 6.43 -10.31 -9.09
C TYR A 212 6.30 -9.27 -10.20
N THR A 213 7.33 -9.15 -11.04
CA THR A 213 7.24 -8.45 -12.33
C THR A 213 6.77 -9.46 -13.38
N GLY A 214 5.59 -9.25 -13.94
CA GLY A 214 5.03 -10.09 -15.00
C GLY A 214 5.96 -10.19 -16.20
N ARG A 215 6.20 -11.44 -16.64
CA ARG A 215 6.77 -11.87 -17.94
C ARG A 215 8.27 -12.19 -18.04
N LEU A 216 9.08 -11.96 -17.01
CA LEU A 216 10.42 -12.56 -16.88
C LEU A 216 10.54 -13.22 -15.50
N ARG A 217 10.97 -14.49 -15.41
CA ARG A 217 11.36 -15.14 -14.14
C ARG A 217 12.67 -14.53 -13.60
N LEU A 218 12.70 -13.21 -13.44
CA LEU A 218 13.77 -12.53 -12.74
C LEU A 218 13.32 -12.41 -11.29
N PHE A 219 13.74 -13.37 -10.47
CA PHE A 219 13.61 -13.27 -9.02
C PHE A 219 14.51 -12.12 -8.54
N LEU A 220 13.95 -10.91 -8.47
CA LEU A 220 14.58 -9.81 -7.75
C LEU A 220 14.43 -10.09 -6.25
N PHE A 221 15.33 -10.94 -5.74
CA PHE A 221 15.70 -10.87 -4.33
C PHE A 221 16.40 -9.52 -4.12
N ILE A 222 15.63 -8.48 -3.80
CA ILE A 222 16.21 -7.28 -3.20
C ILE A 222 16.58 -7.67 -1.76
N LYS A 223 17.72 -8.38 -1.62
CA LYS A 223 18.42 -8.48 -0.36
C LYS A 223 19.16 -7.16 -0.21
N THR A 224 18.50 -6.14 0.34
CA THR A 224 19.19 -4.96 0.86
C THR A 224 20.17 -5.46 1.92
N ARG A 225 21.42 -5.65 1.50
CA ARG A 225 22.52 -5.98 2.39
C ARG A 225 22.68 -4.77 3.31
N SER A 226 22.39 -5.00 4.59
CA SER A 226 22.57 -4.06 5.70
C SER A 226 23.82 -3.20 5.52
N LEU A 227 23.63 -1.92 5.20
CA LEU A 227 24.62 -0.89 5.48
C LEU A 227 24.54 -0.64 6.98
N HIS A 228 25.39 -1.35 7.70
CA HIS A 228 25.53 -1.30 9.13
C HIS A 228 26.11 0.06 9.54
N PHE A 229 25.27 1.06 9.82
CA PHE A 229 25.72 2.30 10.47
C PHE A 229 25.60 2.12 11.99
N THR A 230 26.67 1.64 12.61
CA THR A 230 26.79 1.62 14.07
C THR A 230 26.81 3.05 14.62
N LYS A 231 25.73 3.49 15.27
CA LYS A 231 25.78 4.66 16.15
C LYS A 231 26.02 4.18 17.58
N ARG A 232 27.26 4.36 18.02
CA ARG A 232 27.76 4.12 19.38
C ARG A 232 27.05 5.09 20.32
N PHE A 233 26.31 4.58 21.31
CA PHE A 233 25.88 5.38 22.47
C PHE A 233 27.10 5.67 23.35
N GLY A 234 27.34 6.96 23.60
CA GLY A 234 28.23 7.45 24.64
C GLY A 234 27.56 8.69 25.23
N GLY A 235 27.07 8.58 26.47
CA GLY A 235 26.56 9.72 27.21
C GLY A 235 27.69 10.58 27.77
N LEU A 236 27.37 11.83 28.08
CA LEU A 236 27.96 12.68 29.11
C LEU A 236 27.27 14.04 29.12
N ALA A 237 26.35 14.21 30.06
CA ALA A 237 26.16 15.35 30.96
C ALA A 237 24.94 15.06 31.84
#